data_AF-A0A327KHW1-F1
#
_entry.id   AF-A0A327KHW1-F1
#
_cell.length_a   1.000
_cell.length_b   1.000
_cell.length_c   1.000
_cell.angle_alpha   90.00
_cell.angle_beta   90.00
_cell.angle_gamma   90.00
#
_symmetry.space_group_name_H-M   'P 1'
#
loop_
_entity.id
_entity.type
_entity.pdbx_description
1 polymer ?
#
loop_
_entity_poly.entity_id
_entity_poly.type
_entity_poly.pdbx_seq_one_letter_code
_entity_poly.pdbx_strand_id
1 'polypeptide(L)'
;MSRQALLKLHRWITFVFALPLAVVLVTGLILSFEPMVAGTAPGTVTAAQLDALIARHDPDGKARGVALRPYDGSLMLSGVRAAPIAVDLATGQERPAVGSLAGLFGASRGLHEHLVWDLGWLVTASTIAMLVLAGLGIAMGWPRLTNTLNGWHKGMAWVTLPLVVLSPLTGLALAFGISFTGPPAAVAGPAVPLREAVRMVTAAHDPSSLLWVRQRGRALLA
;
A
#
# COMPACT_ATOMS: atom_id res chain seq x y z
N MET A 1 -4.21 19.23 -32.96
CA MET A 1 -5.66 18.96 -32.76
C MET A 1 -6.37 20.24 -32.33
N SER A 2 -7.64 20.42 -32.68
CA SER A 2 -8.42 21.56 -32.19
C SER A 2 -8.75 21.40 -30.71
N ARG A 3 -8.92 22.51 -29.98
CA ARG A 3 -9.29 22.50 -28.55
C ARG A 3 -10.59 21.73 -28.27
N GLN A 4 -11.54 21.79 -29.20
CA GLN A 4 -12.79 21.04 -29.12
C GLN A 4 -12.56 19.52 -29.20
N ALA A 5 -11.63 19.07 -30.03
CA ALA A 5 -11.28 17.66 -30.13
C ALA A 5 -10.62 17.15 -28.84
N LEU A 6 -9.72 17.94 -28.23
CA LEU A 6 -9.11 17.61 -26.93
C LEU A 6 -10.16 17.48 -25.82
N LEU A 7 -11.13 18.40 -25.76
CA LEU A 7 -12.22 18.35 -24.80
C LEU A 7 -13.12 17.12 -24.98
N LYS A 8 -13.45 16.78 -26.23
CA LYS A 8 -14.22 15.57 -26.55
C LYS A 8 -13.46 14.32 -26.09
N LEU A 9 -12.17 14.23 -26.40
CA LEU A 9 -11.33 13.09 -26.01
C LEU A 9 -11.22 12.96 -24.49
N HIS A 10 -10.90 14.06 -23.79
CA HIS A 10 -10.85 14.10 -22.34
C HIS A 10 -12.17 13.62 -21.72
N ARG A 11 -13.32 14.10 -22.22
CA ARG A 11 -14.64 13.67 -21.74
C ARG A 11 -14.89 12.17 -21.94
N TRP A 12 -14.57 11.63 -23.11
CA TRP A 12 -14.79 10.21 -23.40
C TRP A 12 -13.91 9.31 -22.54
N ILE A 13 -12.63 9.65 -22.38
CA ILE A 13 -11.72 8.88 -21.51
C ILE A 13 -12.22 8.95 -20.07
N THR A 14 -12.56 10.14 -19.57
CA THR A 14 -13.10 10.30 -18.21
C THR A 14 -14.38 9.49 -18.04
N PHE A 15 -15.29 9.49 -19.01
CA PHE A 15 -16.54 8.73 -18.91
C PHE A 15 -16.29 7.22 -18.81
N VAL A 16 -15.42 6.68 -19.66
CA VAL A 16 -15.10 5.24 -19.67
C VAL A 16 -14.38 4.81 -18.39
N PHE A 17 -13.46 5.63 -17.90
CA PHE A 17 -12.62 5.30 -16.74
C PHE A 17 -13.10 5.89 -15.41
N ALA A 18 -14.23 6.60 -15.37
CA ALA A 18 -14.70 7.29 -14.17
C ALA A 18 -14.81 6.37 -12.95
N LEU A 19 -15.46 5.22 -13.12
CA LEU A 19 -15.67 4.28 -12.02
C LEU A 19 -14.38 3.60 -11.56
N PRO A 20 -13.56 2.99 -12.44
CA PRO A 20 -12.25 2.45 -12.03
C PRO A 20 -11.35 3.49 -11.37
N LEU A 21 -11.27 4.70 -11.92
CA LEU A 21 -10.47 5.79 -11.35
C LEU A 21 -10.99 6.20 -9.97
N ALA A 22 -12.31 6.31 -9.79
CA ALA A 22 -12.88 6.62 -8.49
C ALA A 22 -12.53 5.56 -7.44
N VAL A 23 -12.60 4.28 -7.79
CA VAL A 23 -12.22 3.17 -6.90
C VAL A 23 -10.74 3.26 -6.51
N VAL A 24 -9.84 3.41 -7.48
CA VAL A 24 -8.40 3.50 -7.23
C VAL A 24 -8.06 4.74 -6.38
N LEU A 25 -8.70 5.88 -6.65
CA LEU A 25 -8.50 7.12 -5.90
C LEU A 25 -9.00 7.01 -4.46
N VAL A 26 -10.21 6.47 -4.25
CA VAL A 26 -10.79 6.33 -2.91
C VAL A 26 -10.00 5.34 -2.07
N THR A 27 -9.63 4.21 -2.65
CA THR A 27 -8.80 3.21 -1.95
C THR A 27 -7.40 3.74 -1.64
N GLY A 28 -6.77 4.45 -2.57
CA GLY A 28 -5.48 5.12 -2.34
C GLY A 28 -5.56 6.19 -1.25
N LEU A 29 -6.67 6.96 -1.21
CA LEU A 29 -6.93 7.92 -0.16
C LEU A 29 -7.06 7.25 1.21
N ILE A 30 -7.82 6.16 1.32
CA ILE A 30 -7.94 5.38 2.57
C ILE A 30 -6.56 4.90 3.02
N LEU A 31 -5.77 4.32 2.11
CA LEU A 31 -4.42 3.83 2.42
C LEU A 31 -3.45 4.94 2.85
N SER A 32 -3.65 6.19 2.42
CA SER A 32 -2.83 7.32 2.85
C SER A 32 -2.91 7.60 4.36
N PHE A 33 -3.96 7.11 5.03
CA PHE A 33 -4.13 7.24 6.48
C PHE A 33 -3.52 6.07 7.27
N GLU A 34 -3.20 4.94 6.63
CA GLU A 34 -2.61 3.78 7.32
C GLU A 34 -1.33 4.13 8.08
N PRO A 35 -0.37 4.91 7.52
CA PRO A 35 0.82 5.32 8.25
C PRO A 35 0.52 6.20 9.47
N MET A 36 -0.53 7.03 9.41
CA MET A 36 -0.90 7.91 10.51
C MET A 36 -1.40 7.12 11.71
N VAL A 37 -2.19 6.07 11.46
CA VAL A 37 -2.71 5.18 12.52
C VAL A 37 -1.64 4.23 13.03
N ALA A 38 -0.76 3.75 12.15
CA ALA A 38 0.35 2.87 12.51
C ALA A 38 1.27 3.50 13.58
N GLY A 39 1.44 4.83 13.56
CA GLY A 39 2.30 5.56 14.49
C GLY A 39 1.67 5.91 15.86
N THR A 40 0.40 5.61 16.14
CA THR A 40 -0.29 6.11 17.35
C THR A 40 -0.12 5.25 18.60
N ALA A 41 0.56 4.10 18.52
CA ALA A 41 0.67 3.15 19.62
C ALA A 41 2.13 2.74 19.98
N PRO A 42 3.08 3.69 20.08
CA PRO A 42 4.46 3.37 20.48
C PRO A 42 4.51 2.79 21.90
N GLY A 43 5.42 1.83 22.14
CA GLY A 43 5.62 1.19 23.44
C GLY A 43 4.50 0.26 23.97
N THR A 44 3.47 -0.01 23.16
CA THR A 44 2.34 -0.90 23.53
C THR A 44 2.67 -2.40 23.44
N VAL A 45 3.73 -2.76 22.73
CA VAL A 45 4.16 -4.15 22.48
C VAL A 45 5.62 -4.26 22.84
N THR A 46 5.97 -5.26 23.66
CA THR A 46 7.37 -5.49 24.04
C THR A 46 8.02 -6.54 23.14
N ALA A 47 9.35 -6.48 23.02
CA ALA A 47 10.11 -7.49 22.28
C ALA A 47 9.91 -8.90 22.89
N ALA A 48 9.83 -8.98 24.22
CA ALA A 48 9.59 -10.24 24.93
C ALA A 48 8.20 -10.82 24.62
N GLN A 49 7.16 -9.98 24.59
CA GLN A 49 5.82 -10.40 24.20
C GLN A 49 5.79 -10.90 22.76
N LEU A 50 6.40 -10.17 21.82
CA LEU A 50 6.44 -10.56 20.42
C LEU A 50 7.20 -11.88 20.21
N ASP A 51 8.34 -12.04 20.89
CA ASP A 51 9.14 -13.26 20.85
C ASP A 51 8.36 -14.47 21.39
N ALA A 52 7.65 -14.29 22.51
CA ALA A 52 6.82 -15.34 23.10
C ALA A 52 5.64 -15.72 22.20
N LEU A 53 4.98 -14.74 21.56
CA LEU A 53 3.88 -14.99 20.62
C LEU A 53 4.36 -15.75 19.38
N ILE A 54 5.49 -15.35 18.80
CA ILE A 54 6.07 -16.06 17.65
C ILE A 54 6.47 -17.47 18.05
N ALA A 55 7.14 -17.66 19.19
CA ALA A 55 7.56 -18.99 19.65
C ALA A 55 6.38 -19.95 19.86
N ARG A 56 5.26 -19.43 20.36
CA ARG A 56 4.04 -20.20 20.61
C ARG A 56 3.37 -20.68 19.32
N HIS A 57 3.34 -19.85 18.29
CA HIS A 57 2.61 -20.10 17.05
C HIS A 57 3.48 -20.57 15.88
N ASP A 58 4.81 -20.51 16.02
CA ASP A 58 5.80 -21.01 15.07
C ASP A 58 6.95 -21.75 15.78
N PRO A 59 6.67 -22.89 16.45
CA PRO A 59 7.71 -23.64 17.18
C PRO A 59 8.78 -24.22 16.24
N ASP A 60 8.41 -24.50 14.99
CA ASP A 60 9.30 -25.09 13.97
C ASP A 60 10.10 -24.04 13.18
N GLY A 61 9.88 -22.74 13.40
CA GLY A 61 10.57 -21.67 12.68
C GLY A 61 10.22 -21.58 11.18
N LYS A 62 9.01 -22.00 10.80
CA LYS A 62 8.50 -22.04 9.43
C LYS A 62 7.91 -20.71 8.97
N ALA A 63 7.63 -19.78 9.86
CA ALA A 63 7.04 -18.49 9.51
C ALA A 63 7.95 -17.72 8.53
N ARG A 64 7.31 -17.14 7.51
CA ARG A 64 7.95 -16.38 6.43
C ARG A 64 7.62 -14.90 6.48
N GLY A 65 6.62 -14.52 7.26
CA GLY A 65 6.30 -13.13 7.49
C GLY A 65 5.51 -12.91 8.78
N VAL A 66 5.71 -11.76 9.37
CA VAL A 66 4.96 -11.22 10.49
C VAL A 66 4.45 -9.84 10.11
N ALA A 67 3.20 -9.53 10.43
CA ALA A 67 2.65 -8.19 10.34
C ALA A 67 2.02 -7.84 11.68
N LEU A 68 2.54 -6.81 12.33
CA LEU A 68 2.07 -6.34 13.63
C LEU A 68 1.25 -5.06 13.39
N ARG A 69 0.07 -5.04 13.99
CA ARG A 69 -0.90 -3.94 13.90
C ARG A 69 -1.33 -3.60 15.31
N PRO A 70 -0.52 -2.82 16.05
CA PRO A 70 -0.78 -2.52 17.46
C PRO A 70 -2.08 -1.73 17.65
N TYR A 71 -2.41 -0.86 16.70
CA TYR A 71 -3.67 -0.09 16.67
C TYR A 71 -4.93 -0.97 16.66
N ASP A 72 -4.80 -2.22 16.19
CA ASP A 72 -5.88 -3.21 16.11
C ASP A 72 -5.64 -4.41 17.04
N GLY A 73 -4.68 -4.27 17.96
CA GLY A 73 -4.33 -5.27 18.97
C GLY A 73 -3.91 -6.61 18.36
N SER A 74 -3.19 -6.62 17.24
CA SER A 74 -3.00 -7.88 16.50
C SER A 74 -1.68 -8.14 15.83
N LEU A 75 -1.39 -9.44 15.71
CA LEU A 75 -0.27 -10.01 15.02
C LEU A 75 -0.78 -10.96 13.93
N MET A 76 -0.20 -10.89 12.74
CA MET A 76 -0.48 -11.83 11.67
C MET A 76 0.79 -12.58 11.29
N LEU A 77 0.78 -13.90 11.38
CA LEU A 77 1.88 -14.77 10.96
C LEU A 77 1.53 -15.45 9.65
N SER A 78 2.47 -15.43 8.71
CA SER A 78 2.32 -16.03 7.38
C SER A 78 3.40 -17.08 7.15
N GLY A 79 3.05 -18.18 6.46
CA GLY A 79 4.01 -19.23 6.08
C GLY A 79 4.14 -20.39 7.07
N VAL A 80 3.51 -20.32 8.26
CA VAL A 80 3.42 -21.44 9.19
C VAL A 80 2.50 -22.54 8.64
N ARG A 81 1.35 -22.14 8.09
CA ARG A 81 0.35 -22.99 7.43
C ARG A 81 -0.18 -22.31 6.16
N ALA A 82 -1.02 -23.00 5.39
CA ALA A 82 -1.54 -22.49 4.12
C ALA A 82 -2.29 -21.15 4.26
N ALA A 83 -3.10 -21.02 5.32
CA ALA A 83 -3.76 -19.77 5.67
C ALA A 83 -2.96 -18.97 6.72
N PRO A 84 -2.89 -17.63 6.63
CA PRO A 84 -2.30 -16.82 7.69
C PRO A 84 -2.95 -17.05 9.06
N ILE A 85 -2.17 -16.90 10.12
CA ILE A 85 -2.64 -16.98 11.51
C ILE A 85 -2.81 -15.56 12.01
N ALA A 86 -4.02 -15.16 12.40
CA ALA A 86 -4.24 -13.92 13.13
C ALA A 86 -4.24 -14.23 14.63
N VAL A 87 -3.47 -13.47 15.40
CA VAL A 87 -3.29 -13.63 16.84
C VAL A 87 -3.65 -12.32 17.52
N ASP A 88 -4.41 -12.42 18.60
CA ASP A 88 -4.73 -11.31 19.48
C ASP A 88 -3.54 -10.99 20.40
N LEU A 89 -3.10 -9.74 20.46
CA LEU A 89 -1.90 -9.35 21.22
C LEU A 89 -2.11 -9.42 22.74
N ALA A 90 -3.33 -9.19 23.22
CA ALA A 90 -3.62 -9.16 24.66
C ALA A 90 -3.70 -10.57 25.25
N THR A 91 -4.31 -11.51 24.53
CA THR A 91 -4.54 -12.89 24.99
C THR A 91 -3.54 -13.89 24.44
N GLY A 92 -2.88 -13.56 23.34
CA GLY A 92 -2.00 -14.46 22.59
C GLY A 92 -2.71 -15.63 21.91
N GLN A 93 -4.05 -15.60 21.84
CA GLN A 93 -4.85 -16.65 21.20
C GLN A 93 -5.05 -16.36 19.72
N GLU A 94 -5.25 -17.43 18.93
CA GLU A 94 -5.71 -17.26 17.56
C GLU A 94 -7.09 -16.60 17.54
N ARG A 95 -7.28 -15.70 16.58
CA ARG A 95 -8.56 -15.06 16.31
C ARG A 95 -8.98 -15.32 14.86
N PRO A 96 -10.29 -15.39 14.59
CA PRO A 96 -10.78 -15.78 13.27
C PRO A 96 -10.47 -14.77 12.16
N ALA A 97 -10.31 -13.49 12.50
CA ALA A 97 -10.06 -12.42 11.53
C ALA A 97 -9.15 -11.34 12.10
N VAL A 98 -8.63 -10.47 11.23
CA VAL A 98 -7.99 -9.23 11.66
C VAL A 98 -9.02 -8.23 12.20
N GLY A 99 -8.57 -7.16 12.86
CA GLY A 99 -9.43 -6.09 13.35
C GLY A 99 -10.07 -5.35 12.17
N SER A 100 -11.14 -4.61 12.45
CA SER A 100 -11.93 -3.96 11.40
C SER A 100 -11.12 -2.93 10.62
N LEU A 101 -10.22 -2.19 11.28
CA LEU A 101 -9.43 -1.15 10.65
C LEU A 101 -8.31 -1.74 9.77
N ALA A 102 -7.62 -2.77 10.27
CA ALA A 102 -6.68 -3.58 9.51
C ALA A 102 -7.35 -4.27 8.32
N GLY A 103 -8.59 -4.75 8.52
CA GLY A 103 -9.43 -5.32 7.48
C GLY A 103 -9.77 -4.30 6.40
N LEU A 104 -10.11 -3.06 6.78
CA LEU A 104 -10.37 -1.96 5.87
C LEU A 104 -9.12 -1.62 5.04
N PHE A 105 -7.94 -1.49 5.66
CA PHE A 105 -6.70 -1.23 4.92
C PHE A 105 -6.32 -2.41 4.01
N GLY A 106 -6.48 -3.65 4.47
CA GLY A 106 -6.26 -4.85 3.68
C GLY A 106 -7.18 -4.92 2.46
N ALA A 107 -8.48 -4.67 2.64
CA ALA A 107 -9.45 -4.65 1.55
C ALA A 107 -9.19 -3.49 0.58
N SER A 108 -8.88 -2.31 1.10
CA SER A 108 -8.54 -1.13 0.28
C SER A 108 -7.31 -1.41 -0.58
N ARG A 109 -6.27 -2.03 -0.02
CA ARG A 109 -5.07 -2.45 -0.77
C ARG A 109 -5.37 -3.45 -1.87
N GLY A 110 -6.13 -4.51 -1.55
CA GLY A 110 -6.55 -5.49 -2.55
C GLY A 110 -7.30 -4.84 -3.71
N LEU A 111 -8.24 -3.94 -3.41
CA LEU A 111 -9.00 -3.22 -4.43
C LEU A 111 -8.16 -2.19 -5.19
N HIS A 112 -7.16 -1.57 -4.55
CA HIS A 112 -6.25 -0.61 -5.16
C HIS A 112 -5.28 -1.27 -6.15
N GLU A 113 -4.79 -2.46 -5.83
CA GLU A 113 -3.79 -3.18 -6.63
C GLU A 113 -4.44 -4.05 -7.72
N HIS A 114 -5.56 -4.69 -7.40
CA HIS A 114 -6.14 -5.76 -8.22
C HIS A 114 -7.59 -5.49 -8.66
N LEU A 115 -8.24 -4.45 -8.14
CA LEU A 115 -9.68 -4.22 -8.31
C LEU A 115 -10.52 -5.47 -7.89
N VAL A 116 -11.80 -5.50 -8.23
CA VAL A 116 -12.64 -6.69 -8.01
C VAL A 116 -12.30 -7.74 -9.08
N TRP A 117 -12.12 -9.00 -8.68
CA TRP A 117 -11.79 -10.15 -9.55
C TRP A 117 -10.40 -10.15 -10.20
N ASP A 118 -9.38 -9.59 -9.54
CA ASP A 118 -7.99 -9.63 -10.04
C ASP A 118 -7.79 -8.95 -11.41
N LEU A 119 -8.56 -7.88 -11.65
CA LEU A 119 -8.43 -7.00 -12.80
C LEU A 119 -7.26 -6.01 -12.63
N GLY A 120 -6.08 -6.48 -12.22
CA GLY A 120 -4.89 -5.63 -12.06
C GLY A 120 -4.51 -4.88 -13.34
N TRP A 121 -4.77 -5.47 -14.52
CA TRP A 121 -4.59 -4.79 -15.82
C TRP A 121 -5.49 -3.54 -15.96
N LEU A 122 -6.69 -3.55 -15.38
CA LEU A 122 -7.63 -2.43 -15.42
C LEU A 122 -7.15 -1.31 -14.51
N VAL A 123 -6.54 -1.65 -13.37
CA VAL A 123 -5.83 -0.67 -12.54
C VAL A 123 -4.73 0.00 -13.35
N THR A 124 -3.85 -0.79 -14.01
CA THR A 124 -2.79 -0.25 -14.88
C THR A 124 -3.34 0.63 -16.00
N ALA A 125 -4.37 0.18 -16.71
CA ALA A 125 -5.02 0.93 -17.78
C ALA A 125 -5.63 2.25 -17.25
N SER A 126 -6.25 2.22 -16.07
CA SER A 126 -6.80 3.41 -15.41
C SER A 126 -5.69 4.39 -15.02
N THR A 127 -4.58 3.90 -14.49
CA THR A 127 -3.40 4.71 -14.16
C THR A 127 -2.83 5.40 -15.42
N ILE A 128 -2.71 4.68 -16.54
CA ILE A 128 -2.31 5.26 -17.83
C ILE A 128 -3.34 6.30 -18.29
N ALA A 129 -4.64 5.99 -18.21
CA ALA A 129 -5.70 6.92 -18.59
C ALA A 129 -5.66 8.21 -17.75
N MET A 130 -5.35 8.12 -16.45
CA MET A 130 -5.17 9.29 -15.58
C MET A 130 -4.03 10.19 -16.07
N LEU A 131 -2.89 9.61 -16.46
CA LEU A 131 -1.76 10.38 -17.01
C LEU A 131 -2.10 11.01 -18.35
N VAL A 132 -2.81 10.30 -19.22
CA VAL A 132 -3.32 10.85 -20.48
C VAL A 132 -4.28 12.01 -20.21
N LEU A 133 -5.22 11.87 -19.26
CA LEU A 133 -6.15 12.93 -18.86
C LEU A 133 -5.41 14.16 -18.31
N ALA A 134 -4.37 13.97 -17.51
CA ALA A 134 -3.52 15.04 -17.00
C ALA A 134 -2.79 15.76 -18.14
N GLY A 135 -2.20 15.01 -19.07
CA GLY A 135 -1.56 15.56 -20.28
C GLY A 135 -2.54 16.35 -21.16
N LEU A 136 -3.76 15.83 -21.36
CA LEU A 136 -4.84 16.55 -22.04
C LEU A 136 -5.23 17.81 -21.28
N GLY A 137 -5.30 17.75 -19.94
CA GLY A 137 -5.54 18.90 -19.06
C GLY A 137 -4.57 20.04 -19.30
N ILE A 138 -3.27 19.73 -19.33
CA ILE A 138 -2.20 20.69 -19.62
C ILE A 138 -2.34 21.26 -21.05
N ALA A 139 -2.56 20.38 -22.04
CA ALA A 139 -2.71 20.78 -23.44
C ALA A 139 -3.93 21.67 -23.70
N MET A 140 -4.96 21.62 -22.84
CA MET A 140 -6.13 22.50 -22.91
C MET A 140 -5.88 23.93 -22.38
N GLY A 141 -4.73 24.17 -21.77
CA GLY A 141 -4.19 25.50 -21.43
C GLY A 141 -4.33 25.91 -19.95
N TRP A 142 -3.94 27.15 -19.69
CA TRP A 142 -3.88 27.76 -18.35
C TRP A 142 -5.26 27.86 -17.68
N PRO A 143 -5.36 27.66 -16.35
CA PRO A 143 -6.65 27.75 -15.67
C PRO A 143 -7.09 29.21 -15.61
N ARG A 144 -8.25 29.50 -16.21
CA ARG A 144 -8.98 30.73 -15.89
C ARG A 144 -9.82 30.46 -14.66
N LEU A 145 -9.38 30.97 -13.52
CA LEU A 145 -10.10 30.84 -12.25
C LEU A 145 -11.36 31.69 -12.32
N THR A 146 -12.50 31.02 -12.28
CA THR A 146 -13.82 31.63 -12.14
C THR A 146 -14.52 30.97 -10.96
N ASN A 147 -15.40 31.69 -10.27
CA ASN A 147 -16.17 31.11 -9.16
C ASN A 147 -17.31 30.22 -9.68
N THR A 148 -16.94 29.16 -10.39
CA THR A 148 -17.84 28.15 -10.95
C THR A 148 -17.22 26.78 -10.72
N LEU A 149 -18.02 25.70 -10.76
CA LEU A 149 -17.50 24.34 -10.62
C LEU A 149 -16.38 24.02 -11.62
N ASN A 150 -16.51 24.50 -12.87
CA ASN A 150 -15.48 24.35 -13.89
C ASN A 150 -14.21 25.15 -13.57
N GLY A 151 -14.36 26.36 -13.04
CA GLY A 151 -13.22 27.18 -12.60
C GLY A 151 -12.47 26.54 -11.43
N TRP A 152 -13.20 26.03 -10.43
CA TRP A 152 -12.65 25.29 -9.30
C TRP A 152 -11.97 23.99 -9.72
N HIS A 153 -12.60 23.19 -10.60
CA HIS A 153 -11.99 21.98 -11.13
C HIS A 153 -10.65 22.28 -11.81
N LYS A 154 -10.58 23.32 -12.66
CA LYS A 154 -9.32 23.75 -13.31
C LYS A 154 -8.28 24.25 -12.31
N GLY A 155 -8.71 25.05 -11.34
CA GLY A 155 -7.81 25.58 -10.30
C GLY A 155 -7.20 24.47 -9.47
N MET A 156 -8.03 23.57 -8.94
CA MET A 156 -7.57 22.40 -8.20
C MET A 156 -6.68 21.50 -9.06
N ALA A 157 -7.09 21.20 -10.30
CA ALA A 157 -6.33 20.34 -11.20
C ALA A 157 -4.91 20.87 -11.44
N TRP A 158 -4.72 22.19 -11.53
CA TRP A 158 -3.38 22.78 -11.70
C TRP A 158 -2.57 22.76 -10.40
N VAL A 159 -3.19 23.09 -9.26
CA VAL A 159 -2.51 23.08 -7.95
C VAL A 159 -2.08 21.67 -7.56
N THR A 160 -2.94 20.67 -7.77
CA THR A 160 -2.66 19.28 -7.41
C THR A 160 -1.97 18.49 -8.52
N LEU A 161 -1.75 19.09 -9.69
CA LEU A 161 -1.13 18.43 -10.85
C LEU A 161 0.15 17.67 -10.49
N PRO A 162 1.11 18.23 -9.72
CA PRO A 162 2.32 17.49 -9.37
C PRO A 162 2.03 16.22 -8.59
N LEU A 163 1.12 16.28 -7.60
CA LEU A 163 0.74 15.10 -6.80
C LEU A 163 -0.01 14.06 -7.63
N VAL A 164 -0.97 14.51 -8.44
CA VAL A 164 -1.80 13.64 -9.28
C VAL A 164 -0.98 12.95 -10.37
N VAL A 165 0.14 13.54 -10.82
CA VAL A 165 1.01 12.93 -11.83
C VAL A 165 2.10 12.05 -11.20
N LEU A 166 2.75 12.52 -10.12
CA LEU A 166 3.88 11.80 -9.53
C LEU A 166 3.49 10.41 -9.00
N SER A 167 2.35 10.32 -8.32
CA SER A 167 1.86 9.05 -7.75
C SER A 167 1.65 7.95 -8.81
N PRO A 168 0.80 8.15 -9.85
CA PRO A 168 0.60 7.14 -10.88
C PRO A 168 1.85 6.89 -11.73
N LEU A 169 2.70 7.90 -11.96
CA LEU A 169 3.96 7.70 -12.67
C LEU A 169 4.90 6.79 -11.90
N THR A 170 5.00 6.98 -10.57
CA THR A 170 5.76 6.08 -9.68
C THR A 170 5.15 4.68 -9.68
N GLY A 171 3.82 4.57 -9.62
CA GLY A 171 3.11 3.29 -9.71
C GLY A 171 3.43 2.52 -10.99
N LEU A 172 3.41 3.19 -12.15
CA LEU A 172 3.80 2.58 -13.43
C LEU A 172 5.27 2.20 -13.48
N ALA A 173 6.17 3.05 -12.95
CA ALA A 173 7.59 2.73 -12.89
C ALA A 173 7.82 1.43 -12.09
N LEU A 174 7.17 1.29 -10.93
CA LEU A 174 7.22 0.06 -10.13
C LEU A 174 6.61 -1.14 -10.87
N ALA A 175 5.44 -0.97 -11.50
CA ALA A 175 4.74 -2.04 -12.22
C ALA A 175 5.55 -2.56 -13.41
N PHE A 176 6.30 -1.70 -14.10
CA PHE A 176 7.17 -2.07 -15.21
C PHE A 176 8.62 -2.36 -14.81
N GLY A 177 8.94 -2.36 -13.51
CA GLY A 177 10.29 -2.62 -13.02
C GLY A 177 11.33 -1.55 -13.40
N ILE A 178 10.87 -0.34 -13.72
CA ILE A 178 11.73 0.82 -14.02
C ILE A 178 12.31 1.31 -12.70
N SER A 179 13.63 1.14 -12.53
CA SER A 179 14.39 1.62 -11.36
C SER A 179 15.65 2.34 -11.82
N PHE A 180 16.05 3.37 -11.07
CA PHE A 180 17.34 4.05 -11.25
C PHE A 180 18.46 3.43 -10.40
N THR A 181 18.15 2.43 -9.58
CA THR A 181 19.11 1.67 -8.78
C THR A 181 19.21 0.24 -9.26
N GLY A 182 20.43 -0.31 -9.28
CA GLY A 182 20.66 -1.72 -9.60
C GLY A 182 20.04 -2.66 -8.55
N PRO A 183 19.83 -3.94 -8.89
CA PRO A 183 19.31 -4.91 -7.93
C PRO A 183 20.23 -4.96 -6.70
N PRO A 184 19.67 -5.01 -5.48
CA PRO A 184 20.49 -5.13 -4.28
C PRO A 184 21.34 -6.40 -4.35
N ALA A 185 22.59 -6.31 -3.87
CA ALA A 185 23.49 -7.45 -3.85
C ALA A 185 22.86 -8.62 -3.09
N ALA A 186 22.99 -9.83 -3.63
CA ALA A 186 22.50 -11.02 -2.96
C ALA A 186 23.25 -11.19 -1.62
N VAL A 187 22.49 -11.27 -0.53
CA VAL A 187 23.06 -11.51 0.80
C VAL A 187 23.64 -12.93 0.83
N ALA A 188 24.94 -13.03 1.10
CA ALA A 188 25.62 -14.30 1.31
C ALA A 188 25.34 -14.83 2.72
N GLY A 189 25.09 -16.13 2.84
CA GLY A 189 24.82 -16.80 4.12
C GLY A 189 23.49 -17.56 4.17
N PRO A 190 23.23 -18.29 5.27
CA PRO A 190 21.96 -18.98 5.50
C PRO A 190 20.82 -17.99 5.70
N ALA A 191 19.60 -18.39 5.35
CA ALA A 191 18.42 -17.57 5.57
C ALA A 191 18.17 -17.41 7.08
N VAL A 192 18.09 -16.15 7.55
CA VAL A 192 17.84 -15.86 8.96
C VAL A 192 16.38 -16.19 9.31
N PRO A 193 16.11 -17.06 10.31
CA PRO A 193 14.75 -17.36 10.76
C PRO A 193 13.96 -16.09 11.13
N LEU A 194 12.65 -16.06 10.86
CA LEU A 194 11.84 -14.86 11.08
C LEU A 194 11.91 -14.34 12.52
N ARG A 195 11.91 -15.25 13.50
CA ARG A 195 12.03 -14.91 14.92
C ARG A 195 13.34 -14.17 15.23
N GLU A 196 14.45 -14.61 14.63
CA GLU A 196 15.75 -13.96 14.79
C GLU A 196 15.77 -12.61 14.06
N ALA A 197 15.18 -12.53 12.86
CA ALA A 197 14.99 -11.26 12.15
C ALA A 197 14.23 -10.22 12.97
N VAL A 198 13.11 -10.63 13.59
CA VAL A 198 12.34 -9.78 14.49
C VAL A 198 13.20 -9.30 15.66
N ARG A 199 13.93 -10.21 16.32
CA ARG A 199 14.83 -9.84 17.43
C ARG A 199 15.87 -8.80 17.02
N MET A 200 16.52 -8.97 15.87
CA MET A 200 17.50 -8.02 15.36
C MET A 200 16.89 -6.63 15.14
N VAL A 201 15.69 -6.56 14.55
CA VAL A 201 14.99 -5.29 14.32
C VAL A 201 14.58 -4.64 15.64
N THR A 202 13.99 -5.40 16.56
CA THR A 202 13.51 -4.90 17.86
C THR A 202 14.64 -4.59 18.85
N ALA A 203 15.86 -5.04 18.59
CA ALA A 203 17.03 -4.66 19.39
C ALA A 203 17.45 -3.20 19.11
N ALA A 204 17.17 -2.69 17.92
CA ALA A 204 17.53 -1.34 17.50
C ALA A 204 16.34 -0.36 17.44
N HIS A 205 15.11 -0.87 17.38
CA HIS A 205 13.89 -0.08 17.19
C HIS A 205 12.78 -0.48 18.17
N ASP A 206 11.85 0.44 18.44
CA ASP A 206 10.66 0.16 19.26
C ASP A 206 9.84 -0.99 18.63
N PRO A 207 9.59 -2.11 19.34
CA PRO A 207 8.83 -3.23 18.80
C PRO A 207 7.41 -2.85 18.34
N SER A 208 6.79 -1.84 18.95
CA SER A 208 5.49 -1.33 18.50
C SER A 208 5.55 -0.65 17.12
N SER A 209 6.74 -0.21 16.68
CA SER A 209 6.92 0.40 15.37
C SER A 209 7.16 -0.63 14.25
N LEU A 210 7.37 -1.89 14.59
CA LEU A 210 7.56 -2.97 13.62
C LEU A 210 6.21 -3.23 12.95
N LEU A 211 5.98 -2.73 11.73
CA LEU A 211 4.70 -2.93 11.04
C LEU A 211 4.64 -4.29 10.34
N TRP A 212 5.75 -4.68 9.73
CA TRP A 212 5.87 -5.99 9.10
C TRP A 212 7.34 -6.39 8.97
N VAL A 213 7.60 -7.69 8.94
CA VAL A 213 8.87 -8.27 8.51
C VAL A 213 8.55 -9.47 7.64
N ARG A 214 9.13 -9.54 6.44
CA ARG A 214 8.96 -10.69 5.54
C ARG A 214 10.31 -11.12 4.98
N GLN A 215 10.50 -12.44 4.89
CA GLN A 215 11.60 -13.02 4.15
C GLN A 215 11.32 -12.91 2.64
N ARG A 216 12.24 -12.30 1.89
CA ARG A 216 12.22 -12.24 0.42
C ARG A 216 13.45 -12.98 -0.12
N GLY A 217 13.29 -14.29 -0.35
CA GLY A 217 14.42 -15.15 -0.69
C GLY A 217 15.41 -15.23 0.47
N ARG A 218 16.68 -14.85 0.24
CA ARG A 218 17.72 -14.76 1.29
C ARG A 218 17.79 -13.39 1.97
N ALA A 219 17.07 -12.39 1.46
CA ALA A 219 17.06 -11.04 2.04
C ALA A 219 15.89 -10.86 3.02
N LEU A 220 16.12 -10.07 4.07
CA LEU A 220 15.08 -9.59 4.96
C LEU A 220 14.55 -8.25 4.44
N LEU A 221 13.22 -8.11 4.39
CA LEU A 221 12.58 -6.81 4.27
C LEU A 221 11.83 -6.55 5.58
N ALA A 222 12.12 -5.43 6.21
CA ALA A 222 11.52 -4.93 7.44
C ALA A 222 11.11 -3.47 7.22
#